data_AF-A0A934KMH2-F1
#
_entry.id   AF-A0A934KMH2-F1
#
_cell.length_a   1.000
_cell.length_b   1.000
_cell.length_c   1.000
_cell.angle_alpha   90.00
_cell.angle_beta   90.00
_cell.angle_gamma   90.00
#
_symmetry.space_group_name_H-M   'P 1'
#
loop_
_entity.id
_entity.type
_entity.pdbx_description
1 polymer ?
#
loop_
_entity_poly.entity_id
_entity_poly.type
_entity_poly.pdbx_seq_one_letter_code
_entity_poly.pdbx_strand_id
1 'polypeptide(L)'
;ERFEKLVADYNAGSVNTETFFQQLMEFKQTLSDEEARAVREEMTEEQLAVFDLIMRPSPELMDAEKDQVKRVAEELLTALKRGKLVLDWRKEQQLRAAVRLTVEETLDRLPEKFTRQLYSQKCDAVYQHIFDAYWDDGHSAYDRAA
;
A
#
# COMPACT_ATOMS: atom_id res chain seq x y z
N GLU A 1 13.84 18.69 -18.26
CA GLU A 1 15.11 19.28 -17.76
C GLU A 1 16.25 18.28 -17.54
N ARG A 2 16.21 17.33 -16.59
CA ARG A 2 17.39 16.48 -16.24
C ARG A 2 17.80 15.50 -17.36
N PHE A 3 16.84 14.88 -18.05
CA PHE A 3 17.09 13.99 -19.19
C PHE A 3 17.61 14.75 -20.43
N GLU A 4 17.00 15.91 -20.74
CA GLU A 4 17.39 16.75 -21.87
C GLU A 4 18.82 17.27 -21.72
N LYS A 5 19.23 17.59 -20.50
CA LYS A 5 20.62 17.96 -20.18
C LYS A 5 21.58 16.79 -20.42
N LEU A 6 21.22 15.58 -20.00
CA LEU A 6 22.01 14.35 -20.17
C LEU A 6 22.23 14.04 -21.66
N VAL A 7 21.19 14.20 -22.49
CA VAL A 7 21.25 14.05 -23.94
C VAL A 7 22.05 15.19 -24.61
N ALA A 8 21.88 16.43 -24.15
CA ALA A 8 22.64 17.58 -24.65
C ALA A 8 24.14 17.45 -24.36
N ASP A 9 24.52 16.98 -23.16
CA ASP A 9 25.90 16.76 -22.76
C ASP A 9 26.57 15.65 -23.61
N TYR A 10 25.86 14.56 -23.89
CA TYR A 10 26.35 13.53 -24.81
C TYR A 10 26.48 14.04 -26.25
N ASN A 11 25.47 14.75 -26.76
CA ASN A 11 25.48 15.29 -28.12
C ASN A 11 26.54 16.40 -28.31
N ALA A 12 26.89 17.13 -27.24
CA ALA A 12 27.99 18.09 -27.21
C ALA A 12 29.38 17.42 -27.08
N GLY A 13 29.43 16.09 -26.87
CA GLY A 13 30.65 15.33 -26.69
C GLY A 13 31.33 15.54 -25.33
N SER A 14 30.64 16.14 -24.35
CA SER A 14 31.20 16.45 -23.02
C SER A 14 31.23 15.24 -22.10
N VAL A 15 30.48 14.18 -22.42
CA VAL A 15 30.53 12.87 -21.75
C VAL A 15 30.72 11.75 -22.78
N ASN A 16 31.48 10.72 -22.40
CA ASN A 16 31.66 9.54 -23.26
C ASN A 16 30.47 8.57 -23.13
N THR A 17 30.38 7.61 -24.06
CA THR A 17 29.26 6.67 -24.14
C THR A 17 29.08 5.83 -22.86
N GLU A 18 30.16 5.45 -22.18
CA GLU A 18 30.09 4.65 -20.95
C GLU A 18 29.55 5.47 -19.78
N THR A 19 30.06 6.69 -19.60
CA THR A 19 29.58 7.64 -18.58
C THR A 19 28.14 8.06 -18.83
N PHE A 20 27.77 8.30 -20.08
CA PHE A 20 26.39 8.55 -20.48
C PHE A 20 25.48 7.38 -20.10
N PHE A 21 25.90 6.14 -20.38
CA PHE A 21 25.14 4.94 -20.04
C PHE A 21 24.99 4.76 -18.52
N GLN A 22 26.04 4.98 -17.73
CA GLN A 22 25.96 4.92 -16.26
C GLN A 22 25.02 5.99 -15.71
N GLN A 23 25.13 7.24 -16.17
CA GLN A 23 24.23 8.32 -15.76
C GLN A 23 22.79 8.08 -16.22
N LEU A 24 22.59 7.42 -17.36
CA LEU A 24 21.27 6.99 -17.83
C LEU A 24 20.70 5.88 -16.94
N MET A 25 21.53 4.95 -16.46
CA MET A 25 21.12 3.92 -15.50
C MET A 25 20.82 4.49 -14.12
N GLU A 26 21.62 5.45 -13.64
CA GLU A 26 21.35 6.19 -12.42
C GLU A 26 20.08 7.04 -12.55
N PHE A 27 19.88 7.69 -13.71
CA PHE A 27 18.64 8.39 -14.03
C PHE A 27 17.43 7.44 -14.02
N LYS A 28 17.59 6.22 -14.56
CA LYS A 28 16.57 5.16 -14.49
C LYS A 28 16.31 4.66 -13.06
N GLN A 29 17.32 4.61 -12.20
CA GLN A 29 17.13 4.29 -10.78
C GLN A 29 16.42 5.43 -10.04
N THR A 30 16.72 6.68 -10.36
CA THR A 30 15.95 7.83 -9.86
C THR A 30 14.53 7.91 -10.46
N LEU A 31 14.28 7.26 -11.61
CA LEU A 31 12.91 7.02 -12.09
C LEU A 31 12.18 5.96 -11.25
N SER A 32 12.87 5.00 -10.60
CA SER A 32 12.26 4.10 -9.61
C SER A 32 11.91 4.80 -8.28
N ASP A 33 12.60 5.91 -7.96
CA ASP A 33 12.18 6.82 -6.89
C ASP A 33 10.92 7.62 -7.30
N GLU A 34 10.69 7.82 -8.60
CA GLU A 34 9.47 8.42 -9.15
C GLU A 34 8.28 7.42 -9.13
N GLU A 35 8.52 6.11 -9.23
CA GLU A 35 7.52 5.06 -8.92
C GLU A 35 7.22 4.97 -7.41
N ALA A 36 8.23 5.18 -6.56
CA ALA A 36 8.07 5.43 -5.12
C ALA A 36 7.39 6.78 -4.79
N ARG A 37 7.23 7.66 -5.79
CA ARG A 37 6.47 8.93 -5.72
C ARG A 37 5.01 8.77 -6.14
N ALA A 38 4.65 7.79 -6.97
CA ALA A 38 3.25 7.43 -7.22
C ALA A 38 2.57 6.77 -5.99
N VAL A 39 3.33 5.98 -5.21
CA VAL A 39 2.98 5.58 -3.83
C VAL A 39 2.77 6.78 -2.90
N ARG A 40 3.34 7.94 -3.26
CA ARG A 40 3.33 9.19 -2.48
C ARG A 40 2.19 10.15 -2.87
N GLU A 41 1.41 9.91 -3.93
CA GLU A 41 0.23 10.74 -4.25
C GLU A 41 -1.11 9.98 -4.38
N GLU A 42 -1.15 8.65 -4.25
CA GLU A 42 -2.40 7.86 -4.38
C GLU A 42 -2.75 6.96 -3.17
N MET A 43 -1.93 6.91 -2.11
CA MET A 43 -2.27 6.18 -0.89
C MET A 43 -2.04 7.02 0.36
N THR A 44 -3.05 7.08 1.23
CA THR A 44 -2.92 7.65 2.59
C THR A 44 -2.01 6.77 3.45
N GLU A 45 -1.47 7.33 4.53
CA GLU A 45 -0.63 6.56 5.49
C GLU A 45 -1.37 5.31 6.02
N GLU A 46 -2.67 5.45 6.25
CA GLU A 46 -3.55 4.37 6.66
C GLU A 46 -3.66 3.26 5.60
N GLN A 47 -3.85 3.64 4.34
CA GLN A 47 -3.89 2.69 3.22
C GLN A 47 -2.55 1.99 3.04
N LEU A 48 -1.43 2.71 3.20
CA LEU A 48 -0.09 2.16 3.10
C LEU A 48 0.17 1.12 4.22
N ALA A 49 -0.27 1.39 5.45
CA ALA A 49 -0.10 0.46 6.57
C ALA A 49 -0.82 -0.87 6.31
N VAL A 50 -2.08 -0.82 5.85
CA VAL A 50 -2.84 -2.02 5.49
C VAL A 50 -2.18 -2.77 4.33
N PHE A 51 -1.74 -2.04 3.29
CA PHE A 51 -1.03 -2.62 2.15
C PHE A 51 0.24 -3.35 2.57
N ASP A 52 1.06 -2.74 3.44
CA ASP A 52 2.30 -3.34 3.92
C ASP A 52 2.06 -4.62 4.74
N LEU A 53 1.00 -4.65 5.57
CA LEU A 53 0.60 -5.85 6.31
C LEU A 53 0.24 -6.99 5.36
N ILE A 54 -0.47 -6.69 4.27
CA ILE A 54 -0.79 -7.68 3.24
C ILE A 54 0.48 -8.11 2.49
N MET A 55 1.37 -7.17 2.17
CA MET A 55 2.55 -7.44 1.35
C MET A 55 3.73 -8.08 2.08
N ARG A 56 3.74 -8.15 3.42
CA ARG A 56 4.90 -8.63 4.19
C ARG A 56 4.53 -9.76 5.16
N PRO A 57 4.89 -11.02 4.88
CA PRO A 57 5.43 -11.55 3.62
C PRO A 57 4.34 -11.66 2.53
N SER A 58 4.70 -11.58 1.25
CA SER A 58 3.81 -11.80 0.10
C SER A 58 4.40 -12.82 -0.86
N PRO A 59 3.58 -13.45 -1.72
CA PRO A 59 4.10 -14.20 -2.86
C PRO A 59 4.68 -13.23 -3.90
N GLU A 60 5.39 -13.76 -4.90
CA GLU A 60 5.83 -12.94 -6.03
C GLU A 60 4.63 -12.47 -6.86
N LEU A 61 4.37 -11.16 -6.85
CA LEU A 61 3.26 -10.52 -7.53
C LEU A 61 3.76 -9.70 -8.74
N MET A 62 3.00 -9.74 -9.82
CA MET A 62 3.11 -8.81 -10.95
C MET A 62 2.55 -7.44 -10.54
N ASP A 63 2.88 -6.39 -11.27
CA ASP A 63 2.46 -5.03 -10.90
C ASP A 63 0.93 -4.88 -10.90
N ALA A 64 0.23 -5.51 -11.85
CA ALA A 64 -1.23 -5.56 -11.86
C ALA A 64 -1.84 -6.22 -10.60
N GLU A 65 -1.17 -7.26 -10.07
CA GLU A 65 -1.59 -7.93 -8.85
C GLU A 65 -1.29 -7.06 -7.62
N LYS A 66 -0.20 -6.29 -7.62
CA LYS A 66 0.08 -5.31 -6.56
C LYS A 66 -0.96 -4.19 -6.54
N ASP A 67 -1.36 -3.69 -7.71
CA ASP A 67 -2.41 -2.67 -7.82
C ASP A 67 -3.77 -3.21 -7.34
N GLN A 68 -4.07 -4.49 -7.58
CA GLN A 68 -5.24 -5.14 -7.00
C GLN A 68 -5.17 -5.11 -5.46
N VAL A 69 -4.02 -5.40 -4.86
CA VAL A 69 -3.86 -5.32 -3.39
C VAL A 69 -4.06 -3.89 -2.88
N LYS A 70 -3.58 -2.87 -3.60
CA LYS A 70 -3.82 -1.45 -3.23
C LYS A 70 -5.31 -1.12 -3.18
N ARG A 71 -6.07 -1.53 -4.21
CA ARG A 71 -7.53 -1.32 -4.26
C ARG A 71 -8.24 -2.05 -3.12
N VAL A 72 -7.83 -3.29 -2.82
CA VAL A 72 -8.38 -4.05 -1.69
C VAL A 72 -8.15 -3.32 -0.36
N ALA A 73 -6.96 -2.73 -0.15
CA ALA A 73 -6.65 -1.96 1.05
C ALA A 73 -7.53 -0.69 1.17
N GLU A 74 -7.71 0.05 0.07
CA GLU A 74 -8.58 1.23 0.02
C GLU A 74 -10.05 0.88 0.30
N GLU A 75 -10.57 -0.14 -0.36
CA GLU A 75 -11.97 -0.57 -0.21
C GLU A 75 -12.26 -1.07 1.19
N LEU A 76 -11.31 -1.79 1.81
CA LEU A 76 -11.42 -2.25 3.19
C LEU A 76 -11.64 -1.07 4.13
N LEU A 77 -10.76 -0.07 4.06
CA LEU A 77 -10.82 1.11 4.92
C LEU A 77 -12.10 1.91 4.70
N THR A 78 -12.52 2.04 3.43
CA THR A 78 -13.78 2.68 3.07
C THR A 78 -14.98 1.95 3.69
N ALA A 79 -15.04 0.62 3.57
CA ALA A 79 -16.12 -0.19 4.11
C ALA A 79 -16.17 -0.15 5.64
N LEU A 80 -15.02 -0.20 6.30
CA LEU A 80 -14.90 -0.13 7.76
C LEU A 80 -15.35 1.23 8.29
N LYS A 81 -14.84 2.33 7.71
CA LYS A 81 -15.17 3.70 8.11
C LYS A 81 -16.62 4.08 7.82
N ARG A 82 -17.23 3.52 6.78
CA ARG A 82 -18.63 3.81 6.42
C ARG A 82 -19.63 3.34 7.48
N GLY A 83 -19.31 2.33 8.29
CA GLY A 83 -20.28 1.89 9.30
C GLY A 83 -19.90 0.71 10.19
N LYS A 84 -18.64 0.31 10.26
CA LYS A 84 -18.19 -0.76 11.17
C LYS A 84 -17.42 -0.21 12.37
N LEU A 85 -16.64 0.85 12.16
CA LEU A 85 -15.87 1.56 13.19
C LEU A 85 -16.72 2.66 13.82
N VAL A 86 -17.81 2.26 14.47
CA VAL A 86 -18.72 3.14 15.23
C VAL A 86 -18.29 3.23 16.70
N LEU A 87 -18.93 4.09 17.49
CA LEU A 87 -18.64 4.23 18.93
C LEU A 87 -18.67 2.87 19.64
N ASP A 88 -17.70 2.60 20.53
CA ASP A 88 -17.62 1.38 21.33
C ASP A 88 -17.54 0.05 20.55
N TRP A 89 -17.20 0.07 19.25
CA TRP A 89 -17.18 -1.12 18.40
C TRP A 89 -16.28 -2.25 18.93
N ARG A 90 -15.21 -1.95 19.68
CA ARG A 90 -14.32 -2.98 20.26
C ARG A 90 -14.91 -3.66 21.48
N LYS A 91 -15.85 -3.01 22.18
CA LYS A 91 -16.50 -3.57 23.37
C LYS A 91 -17.60 -4.56 22.97
N GLU A 92 -18.31 -4.26 21.89
CA GLU A 92 -19.39 -5.11 21.42
C GLU A 92 -18.90 -6.29 20.59
N GLN A 93 -19.25 -7.52 20.99
CA GLN A 93 -18.84 -8.73 20.27
C GLN A 93 -19.39 -8.77 18.84
N GLN A 94 -20.61 -8.29 18.62
CA GLN A 94 -21.24 -8.27 17.30
C GLN A 94 -20.52 -7.33 16.34
N LEU A 95 -20.11 -6.14 16.81
CA LEU A 95 -19.40 -5.16 15.99
C LEU A 95 -17.97 -5.63 15.68
N ARG A 96 -17.25 -6.21 16.64
CA ARG A 96 -15.96 -6.88 16.37
C ARG A 96 -16.07 -7.98 15.31
N ALA A 97 -17.10 -8.83 15.42
CA ALA A 97 -17.35 -9.88 14.43
C ALA A 97 -17.66 -9.29 13.05
N ALA A 98 -18.42 -8.18 13.00
CA ALA A 98 -18.73 -7.50 11.75
C ALA A 98 -17.49 -6.87 11.09
N VAL A 99 -16.57 -6.29 11.89
CA VAL A 99 -15.27 -5.79 11.41
C VAL A 99 -14.43 -6.94 10.86
N ARG A 100 -14.31 -8.03 11.62
CA ARG A 100 -13.57 -9.23 11.20
C ARG A 100 -14.09 -9.80 9.88
N LEU A 101 -15.41 -9.94 9.76
CA LEU A 101 -16.05 -10.41 8.54
C LEU A 101 -15.77 -9.46 7.37
N THR A 102 -15.82 -8.15 7.60
CA THR A 102 -15.53 -7.16 6.55
C THR A 102 -14.08 -7.26 6.06
N VAL A 103 -13.13 -7.55 6.96
CA VAL A 103 -11.73 -7.85 6.59
C VAL A 103 -11.66 -9.09 5.70
N GLU A 104 -12.26 -10.20 6.13
CA GLU A 104 -12.24 -11.47 5.39
C GLU A 104 -12.90 -11.34 4.01
N GLU A 105 -14.12 -10.80 3.93
CA GLU A 105 -14.86 -10.58 2.67
C GLU A 105 -14.11 -9.65 1.70
N THR A 106 -13.38 -8.66 2.23
CA THR A 106 -12.61 -7.74 1.38
C THR A 106 -11.34 -8.41 0.87
N LEU A 107 -10.60 -9.11 1.75
CA LEU A 107 -9.37 -9.79 1.41
C LEU A 107 -9.59 -11.03 0.52
N ASP A 108 -10.82 -11.55 0.42
CA ASP A 108 -11.16 -12.60 -0.56
C ASP A 108 -10.89 -12.18 -2.01
N ARG A 109 -10.78 -10.87 -2.25
CA ARG A 109 -10.47 -10.28 -3.55
C ARG A 109 -8.98 -10.08 -3.78
N LEU A 110 -8.11 -10.59 -2.90
CA LEU A 110 -6.67 -10.64 -3.15
C LEU A 110 -6.33 -11.54 -4.35
N PRO A 111 -5.17 -11.36 -5.00
CA PRO A 111 -4.71 -12.23 -6.07
C PRO A 111 -4.66 -13.71 -5.64
N GLU A 112 -4.96 -14.63 -6.56
CA GLU A 112 -5.01 -16.09 -6.28
C GLU A 112 -3.70 -16.67 -5.73
N LYS A 113 -2.58 -15.97 -5.94
CA LYS A 113 -1.27 -16.33 -5.39
C LYS A 113 -1.22 -16.31 -3.86
N PHE A 114 -2.14 -15.59 -3.20
CA PHE A 114 -2.30 -15.66 -1.75
C PHE A 114 -2.93 -17.00 -1.37
N THR A 115 -2.08 -17.96 -0.98
CA THR A 115 -2.54 -19.27 -0.51
C THR A 115 -3.47 -19.12 0.70
N ARG A 116 -4.33 -20.12 0.94
CA ARG A 116 -5.26 -20.13 2.07
C ARG A 116 -4.58 -19.84 3.42
N GLN A 117 -3.37 -20.37 3.61
CA GLN A 117 -2.59 -20.13 4.82
C GLN A 117 -2.16 -18.66 4.92
N LEU A 118 -1.62 -18.09 3.82
CA LEU A 118 -1.17 -16.71 3.79
C LEU A 118 -2.35 -15.75 3.95
N TYR A 119 -3.46 -16.01 3.25
CA TYR A 119 -4.71 -15.27 3.39
C TYR A 119 -5.18 -15.20 4.85
N SER A 120 -5.23 -16.34 5.55
CA SER A 120 -5.65 -16.37 6.96
C SER A 120 -4.75 -15.50 7.83
N GLN A 121 -3.43 -15.58 7.62
CA GLN A 121 -2.46 -14.75 8.33
C GLN A 121 -2.64 -13.27 8.02
N LYS A 122 -3.01 -12.91 6.79
CA LYS A 122 -3.28 -11.50 6.40
C LYS A 122 -4.56 -10.98 7.04
N CYS A 123 -5.62 -11.78 7.06
CA CYS A 123 -6.85 -11.43 7.75
C CYS A 123 -6.59 -11.19 9.25
N ASP A 124 -5.79 -12.05 9.89
CA ASP A 124 -5.39 -11.88 11.28
C ASP A 124 -4.59 -10.59 11.50
N ALA A 125 -3.53 -10.39 10.72
CA ALA A 125 -2.65 -9.22 10.87
C ALA A 125 -3.40 -7.90 10.63
N VAL A 126 -4.22 -7.84 9.57
CA VAL A 126 -5.02 -6.67 9.25
C VAL A 126 -6.07 -6.41 10.32
N TYR A 127 -6.81 -7.44 10.76
CA TYR A 127 -7.79 -7.27 11.83
C TYR A 127 -7.16 -6.76 13.14
N GLN A 128 -6.02 -7.34 13.56
CA GLN A 128 -5.31 -6.89 14.76
C GLN A 128 -4.89 -5.43 14.63
N HIS A 129 -4.34 -5.05 13.47
CA HIS A 129 -3.96 -3.68 13.21
C HIS A 129 -5.16 -2.71 13.29
N ILE A 130 -6.31 -3.05 12.69
CA ILE A 130 -7.53 -2.25 12.82
C ILE A 130 -7.99 -2.16 14.29
N PHE A 131 -7.89 -3.24 15.05
CA PHE A 131 -8.26 -3.24 16.46
C PHE A 131 -7.38 -2.31 17.31
N ASP A 132 -6.08 -2.27 17.00
CA ASP A 132 -5.11 -1.45 17.72
C ASP A 132 -5.10 0.02 17.28
N ALA A 133 -5.32 0.28 15.98
CA ALA A 133 -5.18 1.61 15.38
C ALA A 133 -6.44 2.49 15.46
N TYR A 134 -7.61 1.92 15.75
CA TYR A 134 -8.88 2.67 15.85
C TYR A 134 -9.51 2.51 17.22
N TRP A 135 -9.73 3.64 17.90
CA TRP A 135 -10.26 3.70 19.25
C TRP A 135 -11.77 3.93 19.29
N ASP A 136 -12.34 3.62 20.45
CA ASP A 136 -13.80 3.58 20.68
C ASP A 136 -14.46 4.96 20.67
N ASP A 137 -13.67 6.04 20.71
CA ASP A 137 -14.09 7.44 20.69
C ASP A 137 -14.08 8.06 19.28
N GLY A 138 -13.86 7.23 18.25
CA GLY A 138 -13.79 7.69 16.86
C GLY A 138 -12.41 8.23 16.46
N HIS A 139 -11.43 8.19 17.36
CA HIS A 139 -10.06 8.56 17.03
C HIS A 139 -9.28 7.40 16.41
N SER A 140 -8.40 7.73 15.46
CA SER A 140 -7.48 6.79 14.84
C SER A 140 -6.02 7.22 15.02
N ALA A 141 -5.09 6.27 14.87
CA ALA A 141 -3.66 6.56 14.88
C ALA A 141 -3.24 7.50 13.75
N TYR A 142 -4.11 7.67 12.74
CA TYR A 142 -3.90 8.45 11.53
C TYR A 142 -4.48 9.87 11.61
N ASP A 143 -5.23 10.21 12.65
CA ASP A 143 -5.85 11.55 12.80
C ASP A 143 -4.81 12.68 13.00
N ARG A 144 -3.57 12.33 13.35
CA ARG A 144 -2.46 13.27 13.60
C ARG A 144 -1.59 13.55 12.38
N ALA A 145 -1.87 12.92 11.24
CA ALA A 145 -1.01 12.97 10.04
C ALA A 145 -1.64 13.74 8.86
N ALA A 146 -2.76 14.44 9.07
CA ALA A 146 -3.45 15.26 8.06
C ALA A 146 -3.20 16.76 8.23
#